data_AF-A0A7S0W1Q6-F1
#
_entry.id   AF-A0A7S0W1Q6-F1
#
_cell.length_a   1.000
_cell.length_b   1.000
_cell.length_c   1.000
_cell.angle_alpha   90.00
_cell.angle_beta   90.00
_cell.angle_gamma   90.00
#
_symmetry.space_group_name_H-M   'P 1'
#
loop_
_entity.id
_entity.type
_entity.pdbx_description
1 polymer ?
#
loop_
_entity_poly.entity_id
_entity_poly.type
_entity_poly.pdbx_seq_one_letter_code
_entity_poly.pdbx_strand_id
1 'polypeptide(L)'
;WYGTPEVDGRWLHWNHEVLPHWEAAINQQYKQIGVAHTPPKSIGSNFYPAMGLYSSRNASVQRAHVAMMARAGIGVVVYSWWGRGVGDSNGAPDDEAAIRNMLDACGERGLSLAF
;
A
#
# COMPACT_ATOMS: atom_id res chain seq x y z
N TRP A 1 0.76 -1.94 2.54
CA TRP A 1 1.05 -0.72 3.31
C TRP A 1 -0.02 0.38 3.22
N TYR A 2 -1.06 0.26 2.38
CA TYR A 2 -2.06 1.32 2.21
C TYR A 2 -3.06 1.33 3.35
N GLY A 3 -3.57 2.50 3.72
CA GLY A 3 -4.51 2.64 4.83
C GLY A 3 -5.45 3.82 4.70
N THR A 4 -6.65 3.64 5.26
CA THR A 4 -7.78 4.58 5.17
C THR A 4 -8.23 4.98 6.58
N PRO A 5 -8.70 6.22 6.83
CA PRO A 5 -9.14 6.65 8.16
C PRO A 5 -10.16 5.72 8.81
N GLU A 6 -11.04 5.11 8.02
CA GLU A 6 -12.13 4.24 8.48
C GLU A 6 -11.63 2.91 9.05
N VAL A 7 -10.48 2.41 8.59
CA VAL A 7 -9.92 1.10 8.98
C VAL A 7 -8.67 1.26 9.83
N ASP A 8 -7.84 2.26 9.50
CA ASP A 8 -6.50 2.46 10.06
C ASP A 8 -6.39 3.68 10.97
N GLY A 9 -7.47 4.45 11.12
CA GLY A 9 -7.51 5.68 11.93
C GLY A 9 -6.81 6.89 11.29
N ARG A 10 -6.07 6.68 10.19
CA ARG A 10 -5.41 7.72 9.39
C ARG A 10 -5.15 7.23 7.98
N TRP A 11 -4.83 8.17 7.08
CA TRP A 11 -4.28 7.83 5.78
C TRP A 11 -2.86 7.25 5.94
N LEU A 12 -2.58 6.16 5.22
CA LEU A 12 -1.25 5.58 5.07
C LEU A 12 -0.96 5.40 3.58
N HIS A 13 0.22 5.83 3.13
CA HIS A 13 0.71 5.79 1.74
C HIS A 13 -0.12 6.56 0.69
N TRP A 14 -1.45 6.65 0.82
CA TRP A 14 -2.26 7.48 -0.08
C TRP A 14 -1.92 8.97 0.03
N ASN A 15 -1.58 9.43 1.23
CA ASN A 15 -1.16 10.79 1.57
C ASN A 15 0.36 10.96 1.59
N HIS A 16 1.12 10.16 0.82
CA HIS A 16 2.58 10.25 0.79
C HIS A 16 3.07 11.68 0.53
N GLU A 17 4.21 12.05 1.09
CA GLU A 17 4.83 13.37 0.83
C GLU A 17 5.56 13.38 -0.51
N VAL A 18 5.56 14.51 -1.21
CA VAL A 18 6.41 14.66 -2.39
C VAL A 18 7.87 14.69 -1.94
N LEU A 19 8.64 13.69 -2.35
CA LEU A 19 10.03 13.54 -1.95
C LEU A 19 10.92 14.65 -2.54
N PRO A 20 11.92 15.14 -1.79
CA PRO A 20 12.91 16.05 -2.32
C PRO A 20 13.82 15.34 -3.32
N HIS A 21 14.27 16.09 -4.31
CA HIS A 21 15.46 15.76 -5.07
C HIS A 21 16.71 15.85 -4.17
N TRP A 22 17.70 15.00 -4.43
CA TRP A 22 18.94 14.94 -3.66
C TRP A 22 19.79 16.22 -3.81
N GLU A 23 19.68 16.91 -4.95
CA GLU A 23 20.23 18.25 -5.14
C GLU A 23 19.27 19.36 -4.69
N ALA A 24 19.70 20.19 -3.75
CA ALA A 24 18.89 21.28 -3.20
C ALA A 24 18.46 22.33 -4.25
N ALA A 25 19.29 22.58 -5.27
CA ALA A 25 18.96 23.56 -6.32
C ALA A 25 17.76 23.13 -7.17
N ILE A 26 17.57 21.82 -7.38
CA ILE A 26 16.44 21.29 -8.14
C ILE A 26 15.14 21.42 -7.35
N ASN A 27 15.20 21.27 -6.02
CA ASN A 27 14.01 21.41 -5.16
C ASN A 27 13.35 22.77 -5.27
N GLN A 28 14.11 23.84 -5.54
CA GLN A 28 13.59 25.20 -5.68
C GLN A 28 12.63 25.34 -6.89
N GLN A 29 12.67 24.42 -7.84
CA GLN A 29 11.80 24.40 -9.01
C GLN A 29 10.40 23.84 -8.70
N TYR A 30 10.25 23.11 -7.59
CA TYR A 30 9.03 22.38 -7.27
C TYR A 30 8.40 22.90 -5.98
N LYS A 31 7.20 23.49 -6.09
CA LYS A 31 6.48 24.05 -4.94
C LYS A 31 5.91 23.02 -3.96
N GLN A 32 5.85 21.75 -4.37
CA GLN A 32 5.15 20.70 -3.63
C GLN A 32 6.07 19.80 -2.81
N ILE A 33 7.39 20.00 -2.88
CA ILE A 33 8.36 19.20 -2.10
C ILE A 33 8.01 19.26 -0.61
N GLY A 34 7.96 18.10 0.05
CA GLY A 34 7.60 17.95 1.46
C GLY A 34 6.11 18.14 1.76
N VAL A 35 5.27 18.37 0.75
CA VAL A 35 3.82 18.50 0.94
C VAL A 35 3.17 17.13 0.79
N ALA A 36 2.41 16.71 1.80
CA ALA A 36 1.60 15.50 1.74
C ALA A 36 0.44 15.64 0.75
N HIS A 37 0.17 14.58 0.00
CA HIS A 37 -1.05 14.48 -0.79
C HIS A 37 -2.30 14.55 0.10
N THR A 38 -3.43 15.03 -0.45
CA THR A 38 -4.72 15.18 0.26
C THR A 38 -5.80 14.25 -0.31
N PRO A 39 -5.85 12.99 0.14
CA PRO A 39 -6.89 12.06 -0.27
C PRO A 39 -8.31 12.57 0.09
N PRO A 40 -9.34 12.25 -0.72
CA PRO A 40 -9.29 11.41 -1.91
C PRO A 40 -8.97 12.15 -3.20
N LYS A 41 -8.86 13.50 -3.17
CA LYS A 41 -8.71 14.35 -4.36
C LYS A 41 -7.29 14.35 -4.93
N SER A 42 -6.29 14.17 -4.07
CA SER A 42 -4.87 14.12 -4.41
C SER A 42 -4.26 12.94 -3.68
N ILE A 43 -3.61 12.03 -4.41
CA ILE A 43 -2.97 10.84 -3.84
C ILE A 43 -1.54 10.72 -4.37
N GLY A 44 -0.68 10.02 -3.64
CA GLY A 44 0.68 9.67 -4.04
C GLY A 44 0.76 8.66 -5.18
N SER A 45 0.04 8.90 -6.28
CA SER A 45 0.01 8.07 -7.48
C SER A 45 -0.47 8.90 -8.67
N ASN A 46 0.14 8.69 -9.84
CA ASN A 46 -0.34 9.27 -11.10
C ASN A 46 -1.63 8.61 -11.61
N PHE A 47 -1.98 7.43 -11.07
CA PHE A 47 -3.18 6.68 -11.42
C PHE A 47 -4.12 6.54 -10.22
N TYR A 48 -5.41 6.39 -10.47
CA TYR A 48 -6.41 6.16 -9.44
C TYR A 48 -6.86 4.69 -9.44
N PRO A 49 -6.82 3.97 -8.30
CA PRO A 49 -7.26 2.57 -8.26
C PRO A 49 -8.77 2.44 -8.56
N ALA A 50 -9.15 1.44 -9.36
CA ALA A 50 -10.55 1.17 -9.66
C ALA A 50 -11.39 0.78 -8.42
N MET A 51 -10.75 0.19 -7.41
CA MET A 51 -11.38 -0.12 -6.12
C MET A 51 -11.48 1.09 -5.16
N GLY A 52 -11.07 2.28 -5.62
CA GLY A 52 -10.91 3.44 -4.76
C GLY A 52 -9.74 3.31 -3.80
N LEU A 53 -9.70 4.21 -2.81
CA LEU A 53 -8.65 4.19 -1.79
C LEU A 53 -9.01 3.14 -0.75
N TYR A 54 -8.16 2.13 -0.64
CA TYR A 54 -8.40 0.97 0.21
C TYR A 54 -7.37 0.87 1.34
N SER A 55 -7.74 0.13 2.39
CA SER A 55 -6.80 -0.36 3.39
C SER A 55 -6.26 -1.72 2.98
N SER A 56 -4.94 -1.90 3.06
CA SER A 56 -4.29 -3.21 2.93
C SER A 56 -4.62 -4.16 4.09
N ARG A 57 -5.17 -3.66 5.20
CA ARG A 57 -5.63 -4.49 6.34
C ARG A 57 -7.05 -5.04 6.14
N ASN A 58 -7.77 -4.55 5.13
CA ASN A 58 -9.11 -5.06 4.82
C ASN A 58 -9.02 -6.42 4.09
N ALA A 59 -9.49 -7.48 4.74
CA ALA A 59 -9.44 -8.84 4.20
C ALA A 59 -10.21 -8.99 2.87
N SER A 60 -11.28 -8.24 2.65
CA SER A 60 -12.03 -8.27 1.38
C SER A 60 -11.21 -7.66 0.23
N VAL A 61 -10.41 -6.63 0.51
CA VAL A 61 -9.48 -6.05 -0.46
C VAL A 61 -8.38 -7.05 -0.81
N GLN A 62 -7.81 -7.71 0.20
CA GLN A 62 -6.78 -8.74 -0.03
C GLN A 62 -7.31 -9.89 -0.89
N ARG A 63 -8.49 -10.45 -0.56
CA ARG A 63 -9.14 -11.49 -1.37
C ARG A 63 -9.42 -11.02 -2.80
N ALA A 64 -9.84 -9.77 -2.99
CA ALA A 64 -10.04 -9.21 -4.32
C ALA A 64 -8.73 -9.15 -5.11
N HIS A 65 -7.64 -8.68 -4.50
CA HIS A 65 -6.32 -8.66 -5.15
C HIS A 65 -5.81 -10.06 -5.49
N VAL A 66 -5.95 -11.04 -4.60
CA VAL A 66 -5.59 -12.45 -4.90
C VAL A 66 -6.43 -13.00 -6.04
N ALA A 67 -7.73 -12.70 -6.10
CA ALA A 67 -8.58 -13.09 -7.23
C ALA A 67 -8.15 -12.42 -8.55
N MET A 68 -7.70 -11.17 -8.52
CA MET A 68 -7.13 -10.49 -9.69
C MET A 68 -5.84 -11.17 -10.16
N MET A 69 -4.94 -11.53 -9.23
CA MET A 69 -3.69 -12.24 -9.54
C MET A 69 -3.97 -13.62 -10.14
N ALA A 70 -4.89 -14.39 -9.56
CA ALA A 70 -5.30 -15.69 -10.08
C ALA A 70 -5.88 -15.57 -11.51
N ARG A 71 -6.73 -14.57 -11.77
CA ARG A 71 -7.27 -14.30 -13.11
C ARG A 71 -6.19 -13.90 -14.12
N ALA A 72 -5.08 -13.32 -13.67
CA ALA A 72 -3.93 -12.98 -14.48
C ALA A 72 -2.95 -14.14 -14.69
N GLY A 73 -3.20 -15.33 -14.10
CA GLY A 73 -2.31 -16.48 -14.19
C GLY A 73 -1.07 -16.39 -13.28
N ILE A 74 -1.10 -15.51 -12.27
CA ILE A 74 0.00 -15.34 -11.30
C ILE A 74 -0.14 -16.40 -10.19
N GLY A 75 0.94 -17.13 -9.90
CA GLY A 75 0.96 -18.21 -8.90
C GLY A 75 1.62 -17.85 -7.56
N VAL A 76 2.35 -16.72 -7.48
CA VAL A 76 3.11 -16.33 -6.28
C VAL A 76 2.93 -14.86 -5.99
N VAL A 77 2.59 -14.54 -4.74
CA VAL A 77 2.61 -13.17 -4.18
C VAL A 77 3.94 -12.98 -3.46
N VAL A 78 4.73 -11.98 -3.85
CA VAL A 78 5.90 -11.55 -3.08
C VAL A 78 5.48 -10.40 -2.18
N TYR A 79 5.36 -10.67 -0.89
CA TYR A 79 4.87 -9.74 0.12
C TYR A 79 6.03 -8.88 0.64
N SER A 80 5.97 -7.58 0.37
CA SER A 80 6.95 -6.62 0.93
C SER A 80 6.86 -6.60 2.46
N TRP A 81 7.94 -6.98 3.13
CA TRP A 81 7.99 -7.11 4.59
C TRP A 81 9.21 -6.40 5.18
N TRP A 82 8.97 -5.55 6.18
CA TRP A 82 10.00 -4.71 6.81
C TRP A 82 10.54 -5.25 8.13
N GLY A 83 10.09 -6.43 8.56
CA GLY A 83 10.39 -6.97 9.88
C GLY A 83 9.23 -6.79 10.87
N ARG A 84 9.21 -7.58 11.95
CA ARG A 84 8.15 -7.51 12.97
C ARG A 84 8.18 -6.18 13.68
N GLY A 85 7.04 -5.48 13.72
CA GLY A 85 6.92 -4.19 14.40
C GLY A 85 7.64 -3.05 13.68
N VAL A 86 8.14 -3.27 12.46
CA VAL A 86 8.83 -2.28 11.64
C VAL A 86 8.01 -2.00 10.38
N GLY A 87 7.93 -0.73 9.99
CA GLY A 87 7.36 -0.28 8.73
C GLY A 87 8.31 0.69 8.05
N ASP A 88 8.02 1.03 6.79
CA ASP A 88 8.75 2.09 6.10
C ASP A 88 8.49 3.47 6.73
N SER A 89 9.31 4.46 6.39
CA SER A 89 9.23 5.81 6.97
C SER A 89 7.91 6.55 6.71
N ASN A 90 7.12 6.12 5.73
CA ASN A 90 5.84 6.73 5.34
C ASN A 90 4.63 5.83 5.67
N GLY A 91 4.88 4.69 6.33
CA GLY A 91 3.89 3.67 6.60
C GLY A 91 3.58 3.47 8.09
N ALA A 92 3.01 2.31 8.37
CA ALA A 92 2.89 1.75 9.71
C ALA A 92 3.48 0.33 9.66
N PRO A 93 3.90 -0.22 10.80
CA PRO A 93 4.29 -1.63 10.87
C PRO A 93 3.22 -2.53 10.28
N ASP A 94 3.67 -3.59 9.61
CA ASP A 94 2.78 -4.63 9.11
C ASP A 94 1.98 -5.23 10.27
N ASP A 95 0.69 -5.42 10.01
CA ASP A 95 -0.21 -6.09 10.92
C ASP A 95 -0.11 -7.60 10.69
N GLU A 96 0.22 -8.37 11.73
CA GLU A 96 0.29 -9.83 11.64
C GLU A 96 -1.03 -10.44 11.18
N ALA A 97 -2.17 -9.83 11.52
CA ALA A 97 -3.48 -10.27 11.02
C ALA A 97 -3.60 -10.04 9.51
N ALA A 98 -3.04 -8.96 8.98
CA ALA A 98 -3.02 -8.69 7.54
C ALA A 98 -2.16 -9.71 6.78
N ILE A 99 -1.03 -10.14 7.35
CA ILE A 99 -0.19 -11.21 6.76
C ILE A 99 -0.94 -12.54 6.78
N ARG A 100 -1.57 -12.89 7.91
CA ARG A 100 -2.40 -14.12 8.02
C ARG A 100 -3.53 -14.13 7.01
N ASN A 101 -4.28 -13.04 6.89
CA ASN A 101 -5.36 -12.91 5.91
C ASN A 101 -4.85 -13.06 4.46
N MET A 102 -3.66 -12.57 4.14
CA MET A 102 -3.07 -12.72 2.81
C MET A 102 -2.65 -14.18 2.54
N LEU A 103 -2.06 -14.84 3.53
CA LEU A 103 -1.74 -16.28 3.46
C LEU A 103 -3.01 -17.11 3.21
N ASP A 104 -4.07 -16.85 3.96
CA ASP A 104 -5.36 -17.54 3.80
C ASP A 104 -5.95 -17.28 2.42
N ALA A 105 -6.00 -16.02 1.98
CA ALA A 105 -6.52 -15.66 0.66
C ALA A 105 -5.74 -16.34 -0.48
N CYS A 106 -4.41 -16.44 -0.37
CA CYS A 106 -3.57 -17.17 -1.32
C CYS A 106 -3.94 -18.66 -1.33
N GLY A 107 -4.04 -19.29 -0.15
CA GLY A 107 -4.42 -20.70 0.00
C GLY A 107 -5.79 -21.02 -0.61
N GLU A 108 -6.79 -20.17 -0.39
CA GLU A 108 -8.14 -20.28 -0.97
C GLU A 108 -8.14 -20.30 -2.52
N ARG A 109 -7.09 -19.76 -3.16
CA ARG A 109 -6.98 -19.64 -4.62
C ARG A 109 -5.83 -20.44 -5.22
N GLY A 110 -5.12 -21.24 -4.41
CA GLY A 110 -3.97 -22.03 -4.86
C GLY A 110 -2.74 -21.18 -5.22
N LEU A 111 -2.63 -19.95 -4.70
CA LEU A 111 -1.43 -19.12 -4.82
C LEU A 111 -0.49 -19.39 -3.65
N SER A 112 0.81 -19.19 -3.87
CA SER A 112 1.83 -19.18 -2.83
C SER A 112 2.15 -17.76 -2.36
N LEU A 113 2.66 -17.62 -1.15
CA LEU A 113 3.18 -16.36 -0.62
C LEU A 113 4.68 -16.51 -0.29
N ALA A 114 5.47 -15.54 -0.76
CA ALA A 114 6.88 -15.37 -0.46
C ALA A 114 7.13 -13.98 0.14
N PHE A 115 8.30 -13.76 0.73
CA PHE A 115 8.76 -12.48 1.27
C PHE A 115 10.03 -12.04 0.56
#